data_AF-A0A1G6S1S0-F1
#
_entry.id   AF-A0A1G6S1S0-F1
#
_cell.length_a   1.000
_cell.length_b   1.000
_cell.length_c   1.000
_cell.angle_alpha   90.00
_cell.angle_beta   90.00
_cell.angle_gamma   90.00
#
_symmetry.space_group_name_H-M   'P 1'
#
loop_
_entity.id
_entity.type
_entity.pdbx_description
1 polymer ?
#
loop_
_entity_poly.entity_id
_entity_poly.type
_entity_poly.pdbx_seq_one_letter_code
_entity_poly.pdbx_strand_id
1 'polypeptide(L)'
;MIMVIAKHKNELLVVWKDPDTRERTVIGRLWKENGLFHFKYIREDENEHGSIEYALQMGYKPIKIFEDIDQEYTSDKLFAPFLNRLNGKDRKNKPFEALKRTGGRLSTDTLEFMEPIDEEKKCRTVKFNIAGWRHYDGDKALESLESGQELHLEIEEDNIYDMHAIEIWTKDKEYKLGYVPAVYSRYIDKLVDDGEYDAVIDEVNPKAGPYQILEIRFRGKMVKPKVEETKFSIA
;
A
#
# COMPACT_ATOMS: atom_id res chain seq x y z
N MET A 1 7.09 0.04 10.20
CA MET A 1 7.90 -0.21 8.98
C MET A 1 7.26 -1.39 8.25
N ILE A 2 6.84 -1.25 6.98
CA ILE A 2 6.03 -2.23 6.21
C ILE A 2 6.67 -2.45 4.84
N MET A 3 7.84 -3.06 4.79
CA MET A 3 8.44 -3.45 3.53
C MET A 3 8.37 -4.97 3.44
N VAL A 4 7.58 -5.46 2.50
CA VAL A 4 7.32 -6.89 2.33
C VAL A 4 7.39 -7.19 0.84
N ILE A 5 8.34 -8.07 0.48
CA ILE A 5 8.69 -8.35 -0.91
C ILE A 5 7.57 -9.19 -1.55
N ALA A 6 7.22 -8.92 -2.80
CA ALA A 6 6.25 -9.74 -3.53
C ALA A 6 6.72 -11.20 -3.64
N LYS A 7 5.91 -12.16 -3.15
CA LYS A 7 6.19 -13.61 -3.28
C LYS A 7 5.34 -14.26 -4.38
N HIS A 8 4.20 -13.65 -4.73
CA HIS A 8 3.30 -14.11 -5.78
C HIS A 8 2.96 -12.98 -6.78
N LYS A 9 2.65 -13.34 -8.02
CA LYS A 9 2.38 -12.38 -9.12
C LYS A 9 1.11 -11.54 -8.92
N ASN A 10 0.07 -12.12 -8.32
CA ASN A 10 -1.21 -11.45 -8.05
C ASN A 10 -1.44 -11.44 -6.54
N GLU A 11 -0.71 -10.60 -5.84
CA GLU A 11 -0.67 -10.60 -4.38
C GLU A 11 -1.07 -9.23 -3.83
N LEU A 12 -1.73 -9.26 -2.68
CA LEU A 12 -1.95 -8.13 -1.80
C LEU A 12 -1.46 -8.50 -0.41
N LEU A 13 -0.76 -7.56 0.22
CA LEU A 13 -0.48 -7.56 1.64
C LEU A 13 -1.75 -7.22 2.40
N VAL A 14 -2.01 -7.98 3.45
CA VAL A 14 -3.04 -7.68 4.44
C VAL A 14 -2.36 -6.93 5.58
N VAL A 15 -2.78 -5.69 5.77
CA VAL A 15 -2.18 -4.74 6.71
C VAL A 15 -3.18 -4.45 7.81
N TRP A 16 -2.77 -4.68 9.06
CA TRP A 16 -3.51 -4.22 10.22
C TRP A 16 -2.98 -2.85 10.64
N LYS A 17 -3.89 -1.95 10.94
CA LYS A 17 -3.60 -0.65 11.51
C LYS A 17 -4.01 -0.67 12.98
N ASP A 18 -3.06 -0.40 13.83
CA ASP A 18 -3.31 -0.26 15.25
C ASP A 18 -4.31 0.89 15.49
N PRO A 19 -5.40 0.67 16.23
CA PRO A 19 -6.43 1.68 16.45
C PRO A 19 -5.92 2.87 17.28
N ASP A 20 -4.95 2.65 18.16
CA ASP A 20 -4.44 3.62 19.12
C ASP A 20 -3.22 4.36 18.57
N THR A 21 -2.18 3.62 18.19
CA THR A 21 -0.92 4.20 17.70
C THR A 21 -0.99 4.62 16.24
N ARG A 22 -1.97 4.10 15.49
CA ARG A 22 -2.11 4.28 14.03
C ARG A 22 -0.97 3.64 13.24
N GLU A 23 -0.06 2.94 13.91
CA GLU A 23 0.98 2.15 13.27
C GLU A 23 0.32 1.10 12.38
N ARG A 24 0.97 0.79 11.26
CA ARG A 24 0.51 -0.25 10.37
C ARG A 24 1.52 -1.39 10.40
N THR A 25 1.00 -2.61 10.46
CA THR A 25 1.75 -3.86 10.51
C THR A 25 1.24 -4.77 9.40
N VAL A 26 2.15 -5.31 8.57
CA VAL A 26 1.77 -6.39 7.65
C VAL A 26 1.57 -7.65 8.46
N ILE A 27 0.41 -8.27 8.30
CA ILE A 27 0.07 -9.49 9.03
C ILE A 27 -0.08 -10.69 8.12
N GLY A 28 -0.33 -10.51 6.83
CA GLY A 28 -0.62 -11.61 5.93
C GLY A 28 -0.50 -11.27 4.46
N ARG A 29 -0.64 -12.30 3.63
CA ARG A 29 -0.64 -12.21 2.17
C ARG A 29 -1.92 -12.85 1.64
N LEU A 30 -2.57 -12.16 0.71
CA LEU A 30 -3.73 -12.62 -0.04
C LEU A 30 -3.32 -12.67 -1.51
N TRP A 31 -3.37 -13.83 -2.16
CA TRP A 31 -3.04 -13.93 -3.58
C TRP A 31 -4.04 -14.75 -4.38
N LYS A 32 -3.98 -14.58 -5.70
CA LYS A 32 -4.80 -15.33 -6.65
C LYS A 32 -3.92 -16.11 -7.63
N GLU A 33 -4.03 -17.43 -7.61
CA GLU A 33 -3.27 -18.33 -8.47
C GLU A 33 -4.18 -19.45 -9.00
N ASN A 34 -4.03 -19.80 -10.28
CA ASN A 34 -4.79 -20.88 -10.91
C ASN A 34 -6.32 -20.83 -10.71
N GLY A 35 -6.88 -19.61 -10.57
CA GLY A 35 -8.31 -19.38 -10.33
C GLY A 35 -8.74 -19.48 -8.86
N LEU A 36 -7.85 -19.89 -7.96
CA LEU A 36 -8.06 -19.97 -6.52
C LEU A 36 -7.53 -18.74 -5.80
N PHE A 37 -8.12 -18.47 -4.64
CA PHE A 37 -7.70 -17.45 -3.69
C PHE A 37 -7.03 -18.11 -2.51
N HIS A 38 -5.91 -17.55 -2.11
CA HIS A 38 -5.10 -18.05 -1.02
C HIS A 38 -4.86 -16.95 0.00
N PHE A 39 -4.85 -17.29 1.27
CA PHE A 39 -4.48 -16.38 2.35
C PHE A 39 -3.60 -17.12 3.36
N LYS A 40 -2.50 -16.48 3.76
CA LYS A 40 -1.66 -16.95 4.86
C LYS A 40 -1.20 -15.76 5.69
N TYR A 41 -0.98 -15.99 6.98
CA TYR A 41 -0.30 -15.02 7.82
C TYR A 41 1.20 -14.99 7.50
N ILE A 42 1.81 -13.82 7.70
CA ILE A 42 3.26 -13.64 7.65
C ILE A 42 3.80 -13.89 9.05
N ARG A 43 4.80 -14.77 9.13
CA ARG A 43 5.45 -15.17 10.39
C ARG A 43 6.73 -14.38 10.62
N GLU A 44 7.17 -14.28 11.88
CA GLU A 44 8.42 -13.57 12.25
C GLU A 44 9.67 -14.11 11.54
N ASP A 45 9.71 -15.41 11.26
CA ASP A 45 10.84 -16.08 10.60
C ASP A 45 10.91 -15.85 9.08
N GLU A 46 9.84 -15.32 8.47
CA GLU A 46 9.85 -14.94 7.05
C GLU A 46 10.68 -13.68 6.75
N ASN A 47 11.29 -13.06 7.78
CA ASN A 47 12.12 -11.86 7.70
C ASN A 47 11.42 -10.70 6.96
N GLU A 48 10.12 -10.58 7.17
CA GLU A 48 9.28 -9.53 6.62
C GLU A 48 9.08 -8.43 7.67
N HIS A 49 8.86 -7.20 7.23
CA HIS A 49 8.58 -6.11 8.17
C HIS A 49 7.12 -6.13 8.62
N GLY A 50 6.91 -6.86 9.72
CA GLY A 50 5.61 -7.11 10.33
C GLY A 50 5.30 -8.60 10.34
N SER A 51 4.69 -9.06 11.42
CA SER A 51 4.27 -10.44 11.60
C SER A 51 2.91 -10.48 12.26
N ILE A 52 2.23 -11.61 12.12
CA ILE A 52 1.03 -11.88 12.89
C ILE A 52 1.34 -11.90 14.39
N GLU A 53 2.49 -12.44 14.81
CA GLU A 53 2.90 -12.49 16.22
C GLU A 53 3.03 -11.09 16.84
N TYR A 54 3.71 -10.16 16.18
CA TYR A 54 3.81 -8.78 16.64
C TYR A 54 2.41 -8.13 16.72
N ALA A 55 1.57 -8.32 15.70
CA ALA A 55 0.21 -7.79 15.73
C ALA A 55 -0.61 -8.36 16.90
N LEU A 56 -0.50 -9.67 17.19
CA LEU A 56 -1.15 -10.31 18.33
C LEU A 56 -0.68 -9.72 19.66
N GLN A 57 0.63 -9.48 19.81
CA GLN A 57 1.19 -8.82 21.00
C GLN A 57 0.62 -7.40 21.19
N MET A 58 0.40 -6.68 20.09
CA MET A 58 -0.22 -5.35 20.07
C MET A 58 -1.76 -5.38 20.18
N GLY A 59 -2.37 -6.56 20.34
CA GLY A 59 -3.81 -6.71 20.60
C GLY A 59 -4.68 -6.94 19.36
N TYR A 60 -4.08 -7.20 18.19
CA TYR A 60 -4.82 -7.71 17.03
C TYR A 60 -5.53 -9.02 17.39
N LYS A 61 -6.73 -9.21 16.82
CA LYS A 61 -7.49 -10.45 16.93
C LYS A 61 -7.72 -11.03 15.54
N PRO A 62 -7.27 -12.26 15.26
CA PRO A 62 -7.53 -12.92 13.99
C PRO A 62 -9.02 -12.97 13.68
N ILE A 63 -9.35 -12.89 12.39
CA ILE A 63 -10.73 -13.06 11.93
C ILE A 63 -11.13 -14.51 12.19
N LYS A 64 -12.36 -14.76 12.65
CA LYS A 64 -12.83 -16.10 13.08
C LYS A 64 -12.49 -17.26 12.11
N ILE A 65 -12.59 -17.03 10.81
CA ILE A 65 -12.30 -18.06 9.79
C ILE A 65 -10.80 -18.27 9.52
N PHE A 66 -9.97 -17.41 10.10
CA PHE A 66 -8.52 -17.35 10.00
C PHE A 66 -7.87 -17.42 11.40
N GLU A 67 -8.45 -18.16 12.34
CA GLU A 67 -7.91 -18.24 13.71
C GLU A 67 -6.62 -19.05 13.79
N ASP A 68 -6.41 -20.00 12.87
CA ASP A 68 -5.20 -20.79 12.80
C ASP A 68 -4.14 -20.01 12.01
N ILE A 69 -3.18 -19.45 12.74
CA ILE A 69 -2.12 -18.61 12.17
C ILE A 69 -1.04 -19.42 11.43
N ASP A 70 -1.04 -20.74 11.58
CA ASP A 70 -0.14 -21.67 10.87
C ASP A 70 -0.75 -22.17 9.55
N GLN A 71 -2.06 -21.94 9.34
CA GLN A 71 -2.78 -22.46 8.20
C GLN A 71 -2.65 -21.57 6.95
N GLU A 72 -2.40 -22.21 5.80
CA GLU A 72 -2.71 -21.61 4.49
C GLU A 72 -4.17 -21.90 4.13
N TYR A 73 -4.94 -20.85 3.95
CA TYR A 73 -6.35 -20.90 3.55
C TYR A 73 -6.45 -20.85 2.05
N THR A 74 -7.22 -21.74 1.44
CA THR A 74 -7.49 -21.77 -0.01
C THR A 74 -8.99 -21.82 -0.29
N SER A 75 -9.46 -21.10 -1.31
CA SER A 75 -10.86 -21.10 -1.73
C SER A 75 -11.02 -20.78 -3.22
N ASP A 76 -12.07 -21.29 -3.86
CA ASP A 76 -12.48 -20.93 -5.22
C ASP A 76 -13.14 -19.52 -5.29
N LYS A 77 -13.45 -18.93 -4.12
CA LYS A 77 -14.07 -17.61 -3.98
C LYS A 77 -13.23 -16.75 -3.05
N LEU A 78 -13.27 -15.43 -3.26
CA LEU A 78 -12.65 -14.51 -2.33
C LEU A 78 -13.32 -14.64 -0.95
N PHE A 79 -12.51 -14.81 0.09
CA PHE A 79 -12.97 -15.02 1.45
C PHE A 79 -13.96 -13.95 1.90
N ALA A 80 -15.06 -14.37 2.54
CA ALA A 80 -16.15 -13.47 2.92
C ALA A 80 -15.71 -12.23 3.72
N PRO A 81 -14.77 -12.31 4.70
CA PRO A 81 -14.29 -11.14 5.43
C PRO A 81 -13.55 -10.11 4.57
N PHE A 82 -12.96 -10.53 3.45
CA PHE A 82 -12.29 -9.64 2.51
C PHE A 82 -13.29 -9.12 1.46
N LEU A 83 -14.14 -10.00 0.95
CA LEU A 83 -15.19 -9.67 -0.03
C LEU A 83 -16.22 -8.66 0.52
N ASN A 84 -16.55 -8.73 1.81
CA ASN A 84 -17.54 -7.86 2.44
C ASN A 84 -17.07 -6.40 2.60
N ARG A 85 -15.78 -6.14 2.38
CA ARG A 85 -15.19 -4.79 2.37
C ARG A 85 -15.51 -3.99 1.12
N LEU A 86 -16.05 -4.65 0.11
CA LEU A 86 -16.39 -4.06 -1.17
C LEU A 86 -17.88 -3.69 -1.22
N ASN A 87 -18.17 -2.60 -1.94
CA ASN A 87 -19.54 -2.23 -2.28
C ASN A 87 -20.19 -3.30 -3.20
N GLY A 88 -21.52 -3.25 -3.36
CA GLY A 88 -22.25 -4.28 -4.12
C GLY A 88 -21.84 -4.46 -5.58
N LYS A 89 -21.33 -3.39 -6.24
CA LYS A 89 -20.84 -3.43 -7.62
C LYS A 89 -19.48 -4.14 -7.69
N ASP A 90 -18.53 -3.68 -6.90
CA ASP A 90 -17.16 -4.21 -6.83
C ASP A 90 -17.14 -5.66 -6.31
N ARG A 91 -18.06 -6.00 -5.40
CA ARG A 91 -18.22 -7.37 -4.90
C ARG A 91 -18.55 -8.37 -6.01
N LYS A 92 -19.33 -7.96 -7.01
CA LYS A 92 -19.79 -8.83 -8.11
C LYS A 92 -18.85 -8.82 -9.30
N ASN A 93 -18.02 -7.78 -9.45
CA ASN A 93 -17.18 -7.58 -10.63
C ASN A 93 -15.70 -7.47 -10.26
N LYS A 94 -14.94 -8.55 -10.46
CA LYS A 94 -13.49 -8.63 -10.20
C LYS A 94 -13.11 -8.15 -8.78
N PRO A 95 -13.60 -8.79 -7.72
CA PRO A 95 -13.44 -8.30 -6.34
C PRO A 95 -11.98 -8.20 -5.89
N PHE A 96 -11.08 -9.03 -6.42
CA PHE A 96 -9.64 -8.93 -6.13
C PHE A 96 -9.03 -7.62 -6.65
N GLU A 97 -9.34 -7.24 -7.90
CA GLU A 97 -8.90 -5.97 -8.48
C GLU A 97 -9.51 -4.78 -7.75
N ALA A 98 -10.74 -4.94 -7.25
CA ALA A 98 -11.35 -3.92 -6.41
C ALA A 98 -10.64 -3.77 -5.06
N LEU A 99 -10.20 -4.86 -4.41
CA LEU A 99 -9.37 -4.75 -3.20
C LEU A 99 -8.06 -4.01 -3.49
N LYS A 100 -7.39 -4.35 -4.59
CA LYS A 100 -6.16 -3.70 -5.05
C LYS A 100 -6.34 -2.19 -5.23
N ARG A 101 -7.39 -1.77 -5.92
CA ARG A 101 -7.69 -0.35 -6.19
C ARG A 101 -8.16 0.42 -4.95
N THR A 102 -9.00 -0.21 -4.12
CA THR A 102 -9.67 0.49 -3.00
C THR A 102 -8.94 0.37 -1.67
N GLY A 103 -7.99 -0.55 -1.57
CA GLY A 103 -7.37 -0.96 -0.32
C GLY A 103 -8.31 -1.64 0.68
N GLY A 104 -9.56 -1.95 0.30
CA GLY A 104 -10.54 -2.64 1.17
C GLY A 104 -10.81 -1.94 2.51
N ARG A 105 -10.60 -0.63 2.60
CA ARG A 105 -10.73 0.15 3.83
C ARG A 105 -12.19 0.29 4.25
N LEU A 106 -12.49 -0.01 5.50
CA LEU A 106 -13.77 0.29 6.13
C LEU A 106 -13.61 1.40 7.18
N SER A 107 -14.69 2.14 7.44
CA SER A 107 -14.70 3.12 8.55
C SER A 107 -14.84 2.45 9.92
N THR A 108 -15.22 1.18 9.95
CA THR A 108 -15.58 0.42 11.16
C THR A 108 -14.49 -0.54 11.64
N ASP A 109 -13.41 -0.70 10.87
CA ASP A 109 -12.29 -1.55 11.26
C ASP A 109 -10.96 -0.97 10.79
N THR A 110 -9.89 -1.73 11.02
CA THR A 110 -8.53 -1.26 10.82
C THR A 110 -7.71 -2.16 9.89
N LEU A 111 -8.38 -2.89 8.98
CA LEU A 111 -7.68 -3.71 7.98
C LEU A 111 -7.65 -2.98 6.63
N GLU A 112 -6.48 -3.02 5.99
CA GLU A 112 -6.21 -2.44 4.68
C GLU A 112 -5.49 -3.47 3.78
N PHE A 113 -5.62 -3.31 2.46
CA PHE A 113 -4.95 -4.14 1.46
C PHE A 113 -4.01 -3.28 0.65
N MET A 114 -2.80 -3.77 0.40
CA MET A 114 -1.77 -3.03 -0.32
C MET A 114 -1.02 -3.94 -1.27
N GLU A 115 -0.60 -3.44 -2.42
CA GLU A 115 0.31 -4.22 -3.27
C GLU A 115 1.67 -4.37 -2.59
N PRO A 116 2.27 -5.57 -2.61
CA PRO A 116 3.64 -5.74 -2.17
C PRO A 116 4.59 -4.99 -3.10
N ILE A 117 5.76 -4.75 -2.55
CA ILE A 117 6.81 -4.02 -3.22
C ILE A 117 7.80 -5.03 -3.79
N ASP A 118 8.18 -4.88 -5.06
CA ASP A 118 9.16 -5.78 -5.69
C ASP A 118 10.52 -5.09 -5.69
N GLU A 119 11.37 -5.43 -4.72
CA GLU A 119 12.66 -4.79 -4.52
C GLU A 119 13.73 -5.16 -5.57
N GLU A 120 13.54 -6.21 -6.35
CA GLU A 120 14.49 -6.66 -7.38
C GLU A 120 14.36 -5.87 -8.69
N LYS A 121 13.19 -5.25 -8.92
CA LYS A 121 12.98 -4.42 -10.10
C LYS A 121 13.80 -3.13 -10.06
N LYS A 122 14.74 -2.98 -10.99
CA LYS A 122 15.45 -1.71 -11.24
C LYS A 122 14.50 -0.53 -11.48
N CYS A 123 13.34 -0.79 -12.09
CA CYS A 123 12.30 0.21 -12.29
C CYS A 123 11.19 -0.02 -11.27
N ARG A 124 11.00 0.94 -10.36
CA ARG A 124 9.86 0.96 -9.45
C ARG A 124 8.67 1.57 -10.18
N THR A 125 7.54 0.87 -10.18
CA THR A 125 6.26 1.45 -10.56
C THR A 125 5.27 1.10 -9.47
N VAL A 126 4.72 2.12 -8.82
CA VAL A 126 3.68 1.93 -7.80
C VAL A 126 2.50 2.84 -8.10
N LYS A 127 1.30 2.34 -7.84
CA LYS A 127 0.08 3.13 -7.90
C LYS A 127 -0.51 3.24 -6.51
N PHE A 128 -0.93 4.44 -6.14
CA PHE A 128 -1.51 4.65 -4.82
C PHE A 128 -2.44 5.86 -4.80
N ASN A 129 -3.40 5.83 -3.88
CA ASN A 129 -4.22 7.00 -3.59
C ASN A 129 -3.53 7.90 -2.57
N ILE A 130 -3.83 9.20 -2.61
CA ILE A 130 -3.25 10.20 -1.70
C ILE A 130 -3.69 9.93 -0.25
N ALA A 131 -2.72 9.94 0.66
CA ALA A 131 -2.97 9.92 2.08
C ALA A 131 -3.25 11.34 2.59
N GLY A 132 -4.26 11.49 3.45
CA GLY A 132 -4.54 12.75 4.12
C GLY A 132 -5.22 13.82 3.26
N TRP A 133 -5.77 13.49 2.07
CA TRP A 133 -6.47 14.42 1.17
C TRP A 133 -7.33 15.47 1.88
N ARG A 134 -8.19 15.03 2.81
CA ARG A 134 -9.13 15.88 3.57
C ARG A 134 -8.47 16.92 4.49
N HIS A 135 -7.17 16.81 4.73
CA HIS A 135 -6.43 17.67 5.67
C HIS A 135 -5.62 18.76 4.96
N TYR A 136 -5.60 18.76 3.62
CA TYR A 136 -4.80 19.69 2.81
C TYR A 136 -5.63 20.33 1.71
N ASP A 137 -4.98 20.91 0.71
CA ASP A 137 -5.59 21.74 -0.32
C ASP A 137 -6.15 20.95 -1.52
N GLY A 138 -6.30 19.63 -1.38
CA GLY A 138 -6.80 18.77 -2.45
C GLY A 138 -8.13 19.25 -3.04
N ASP A 139 -9.09 19.61 -2.19
CA ASP A 139 -10.39 20.10 -2.64
C ASP A 139 -10.31 21.46 -3.37
N LYS A 140 -9.31 22.30 -3.06
CA LYS A 140 -9.09 23.58 -3.76
C LYS A 140 -8.51 23.35 -5.16
N ALA A 141 -7.59 22.40 -5.28
CA ALA A 141 -6.94 22.09 -6.55
C ALA A 141 -7.84 21.26 -7.48
N LEU A 142 -8.81 20.50 -6.94
CA LEU A 142 -9.55 19.44 -7.65
C LEU A 142 -10.11 19.82 -9.02
N GLU A 143 -10.62 21.05 -9.20
CA GLU A 143 -11.17 21.51 -10.48
C GLU A 143 -10.11 21.66 -11.58
N SER A 144 -8.85 21.85 -11.20
CA SER A 144 -7.72 22.01 -12.12
C SER A 144 -6.96 20.71 -12.41
N LEU A 145 -7.27 19.64 -11.67
CA LEU A 145 -6.53 18.38 -11.75
C LEU A 145 -7.04 17.47 -12.87
N GLU A 146 -6.11 16.99 -13.71
CA GLU A 146 -6.40 16.14 -14.86
C GLU A 146 -5.46 14.93 -14.94
N SER A 147 -5.95 13.82 -15.50
CA SER A 147 -5.12 12.63 -15.74
C SER A 147 -3.95 12.97 -16.66
N GLY A 148 -2.77 12.45 -16.30
CA GLY A 148 -1.50 12.71 -17.00
C GLY A 148 -0.74 13.93 -16.49
N GLN A 149 -1.34 14.79 -15.66
CA GLN A 149 -0.62 15.90 -15.05
C GLN A 149 0.49 15.39 -14.12
N GLU A 150 1.65 16.03 -14.21
CA GLU A 150 2.78 15.77 -13.35
C GLU A 150 2.59 16.40 -11.97
N LEU A 151 3.13 15.75 -10.95
CA LEU A 151 3.11 16.17 -9.56
C LEU A 151 4.53 16.36 -9.05
N HIS A 152 4.67 17.24 -8.07
CA HIS A 152 5.92 17.42 -7.34
C HIS A 152 5.88 16.66 -6.01
N LEU A 153 6.88 15.83 -5.77
CA LEU A 153 7.08 15.10 -4.52
C LEU A 153 8.30 15.66 -3.81
N GLU A 154 8.19 15.84 -2.49
CA GLU A 154 9.21 16.43 -1.63
C GLU A 154 9.28 15.67 -0.30
N ILE A 155 10.49 15.38 0.18
CA ILE A 155 10.69 14.74 1.49
C ILE A 155 10.45 15.79 2.59
N GLU A 156 9.62 15.46 3.57
CA GLU A 156 9.43 16.27 4.76
C GLU A 156 10.54 15.96 5.78
N GLU A 157 11.68 16.64 5.66
CA GLU A 157 12.89 16.39 6.48
C GLU A 157 12.65 16.57 7.99
N ASP A 158 11.74 17.47 8.38
CA ASP A 158 11.44 17.83 9.77
C ASP A 158 10.38 16.94 10.44
N ASN A 159 9.92 15.86 9.77
CA ASN A 159 8.89 15.00 10.33
C ASN A 159 9.46 14.06 11.41
N ILE A 160 9.29 14.47 12.67
CA ILE A 160 9.74 13.71 13.86
C ILE A 160 9.07 12.33 14.03
N TYR A 161 7.98 12.05 13.29
CA TYR A 161 7.22 10.81 13.37
C TYR A 161 7.55 9.83 12.22
N ASP A 162 7.89 10.35 11.04
CA ASP A 162 8.26 9.55 9.87
C ASP A 162 9.30 10.27 9.00
N MET A 163 10.57 9.93 9.17
CA MET A 163 11.70 10.51 8.43
C MET A 163 11.66 10.26 6.91
N HIS A 164 10.69 9.49 6.42
CA HIS A 164 10.50 9.22 5.00
C HIS A 164 9.21 9.83 4.47
N ALA A 165 8.50 10.64 5.27
CA ALA A 165 7.26 11.27 4.83
C ALA A 165 7.49 12.06 3.54
N ILE A 166 6.67 11.77 2.53
CA ILE A 166 6.76 12.41 1.21
C ILE A 166 5.47 13.16 0.96
N GLU A 167 5.60 14.47 0.84
CA GLU A 167 4.51 15.35 0.47
C GLU A 167 4.23 15.26 -1.03
N ILE A 168 2.98 15.50 -1.39
CA ILE A 168 2.53 15.52 -2.79
C ILE A 168 1.93 16.89 -3.06
N TRP A 169 2.49 17.56 -4.06
CA TRP A 169 2.14 18.91 -4.47
C TRP A 169 1.75 18.94 -5.94
N THR A 170 0.95 19.94 -6.33
CA THR A 170 0.84 20.34 -7.74
C THR A 170 2.21 20.74 -8.28
N LYS A 171 2.43 20.64 -9.60
CA LYS A 171 3.76 20.87 -10.21
C LYS A 171 4.30 22.28 -9.99
N ASP A 172 3.41 23.28 -9.89
CA ASP A 172 3.74 24.67 -9.53
C ASP A 172 3.98 24.88 -8.02
N LYS A 173 3.81 23.84 -7.21
CA LYS A 173 3.84 23.85 -5.74
C LYS A 173 2.82 24.78 -5.08
N GLU A 174 1.74 25.15 -5.78
CA GLU A 174 0.69 26.02 -5.22
C GLU A 174 -0.16 25.28 -4.16
N TYR A 175 -0.49 24.01 -4.41
CA TYR A 175 -1.38 23.23 -3.56
C TYR A 175 -0.72 21.95 -3.05
N LYS A 176 -0.69 21.78 -1.73
CA LYS A 176 -0.37 20.50 -1.10
C LYS A 176 -1.59 19.59 -1.18
N LEU A 177 -1.47 18.48 -1.89
CA LEU A 177 -2.57 17.52 -2.09
C LEU A 177 -2.64 16.50 -0.95
N GLY A 178 -1.51 16.23 -0.30
CA GLY A 178 -1.40 15.31 0.82
C GLY A 178 -0.05 14.60 0.85
N TYR A 179 -0.07 13.31 1.16
CA TYR A 179 1.13 12.50 1.33
C TYR A 179 1.09 11.21 0.52
N VAL A 180 2.28 10.72 0.18
CA VAL A 180 2.47 9.33 -0.21
C VAL A 180 2.10 8.45 0.98
N PRO A 181 1.28 7.39 0.83
CA PRO A 181 1.01 6.47 1.92
C PRO A 181 2.31 5.92 2.51
N ALA A 182 2.42 5.91 3.84
CA ALA A 182 3.66 5.57 4.57
C ALA A 182 4.34 4.27 4.09
N VAL A 183 3.56 3.28 3.65
CA VAL A 183 4.08 2.01 3.10
C VAL A 183 4.93 2.21 1.84
N TYR A 184 4.56 3.16 0.97
CA TYR A 184 5.29 3.43 -0.27
C TYR A 184 6.40 4.46 -0.07
N SER A 185 6.28 5.32 0.93
CA SER A 185 7.20 6.43 1.18
C SER A 185 8.67 5.96 1.24
N ARG A 186 9.01 5.05 2.16
CA ARG A 186 10.34 4.40 2.31
C ARG A 186 10.87 3.66 1.08
N TYR A 187 9.99 3.28 0.16
CA TYR A 187 10.39 2.56 -1.04
C TYR A 187 10.81 3.51 -2.16
N ILE A 188 10.23 4.71 -2.17
CA ILE A 188 10.46 5.69 -3.21
C ILE A 188 11.23 6.91 -2.70
N ASP A 189 11.45 7.03 -1.39
CA ASP A 189 12.14 8.14 -0.72
C ASP A 189 13.45 8.53 -1.39
N LYS A 190 14.32 7.56 -1.66
CA LYS A 190 15.62 7.79 -2.27
C LYS A 190 15.49 8.30 -3.70
N LEU A 191 14.50 7.80 -4.44
CA LEU A 191 14.21 8.26 -5.81
C LEU A 191 13.66 9.69 -5.82
N VAL A 192 12.86 10.04 -4.81
CA VAL A 192 12.34 11.40 -4.63
C VAL A 192 13.48 12.35 -4.26
N ASP A 193 14.32 11.96 -3.30
CA ASP A 193 15.53 12.68 -2.85
C ASP A 193 16.53 12.90 -3.99
N ASP A 194 16.77 11.89 -4.84
CA ASP A 194 17.64 11.99 -6.02
C ASP A 194 16.98 12.72 -7.20
N GLY A 195 15.67 13.01 -7.14
CA GLY A 195 14.90 13.57 -8.26
C GLY A 195 14.76 12.61 -9.46
N GLU A 196 14.99 11.30 -9.28
CA GLU A 196 14.96 10.28 -10.32
C GLU A 196 13.58 9.60 -10.43
N TYR A 197 12.53 10.41 -10.60
CA TYR A 197 11.15 9.92 -10.68
C TYR A 197 10.27 10.66 -11.69
N ASP A 198 9.21 9.97 -12.11
CA ASP A 198 8.02 10.51 -12.76
C ASP A 198 6.81 10.23 -11.84
N ALA A 199 6.13 11.27 -11.38
CA ALA A 199 4.88 11.13 -10.64
C ALA A 199 3.77 11.85 -11.39
N VAL A 200 2.73 11.11 -11.77
CA VAL A 200 1.61 11.66 -12.53
C VAL A 200 0.27 11.21 -11.94
N ILE A 201 -0.76 12.03 -12.16
CA ILE A 201 -2.13 11.65 -11.89
C ILE A 201 -2.52 10.55 -12.89
N ASP A 202 -2.84 9.35 -12.39
CA ASP A 202 -3.33 8.24 -13.21
C ASP A 202 -4.82 8.41 -13.47
N GLU A 203 -5.59 8.63 -12.40
CA GLU A 203 -7.05 8.73 -12.45
C GLU A 203 -7.55 9.85 -11.52
N VAL A 204 -8.58 10.57 -11.99
CA VAL A 204 -9.31 11.59 -11.21
C VAL A 204 -10.76 11.14 -11.08
N ASN A 205 -11.24 11.02 -9.84
CA ASN A 205 -12.60 10.61 -9.50
C ASN A 205 -13.23 11.58 -8.50
N PRO A 206 -13.73 12.75 -8.94
CA PRO A 206 -14.23 13.81 -8.06
C PRO A 206 -15.45 13.40 -7.21
N LYS A 207 -16.17 12.36 -7.63
CA LYS A 207 -17.37 11.84 -6.95
C LYS A 207 -17.08 10.68 -5.99
N ALA A 208 -15.83 10.21 -5.92
CA ALA A 208 -15.47 9.09 -5.05
C ALA A 208 -15.25 9.53 -3.60
N GLY A 209 -15.10 8.55 -2.72
CA GLY A 209 -14.71 8.83 -1.34
C GLY A 209 -13.29 9.44 -1.29
N PRO A 210 -12.93 10.21 -0.26
CA PRO A 210 -11.66 10.97 -0.25
C PRO A 210 -10.36 10.16 -0.29
N TYR A 211 -10.43 8.84 -0.11
CA TYR A 211 -9.31 7.93 -0.32
C TYR A 211 -9.19 7.42 -1.77
N GLN A 212 -10.02 7.94 -2.69
CA GLN A 212 -10.17 7.45 -4.06
C GLN A 212 -10.35 8.60 -5.06
N ILE A 213 -10.18 9.86 -4.62
CA ILE A 213 -10.35 11.03 -5.50
C ILE A 213 -9.23 11.07 -6.54
N LEU A 214 -7.99 10.77 -6.15
CA LEU A 214 -6.84 10.70 -7.04
C LEU A 214 -6.07 9.41 -6.83
N GLU A 215 -5.83 8.70 -7.92
CA GLU A 215 -4.81 7.66 -8.00
C GLU A 215 -3.58 8.25 -8.69
N ILE A 216 -2.41 8.10 -8.06
CA ILE A 216 -1.12 8.55 -8.58
C ILE A 216 -0.37 7.34 -9.08
N ARG A 217 0.30 7.51 -10.22
CA ARG A 217 1.30 6.57 -10.72
C ARG A 217 2.68 7.18 -10.52
N PHE A 218 3.46 6.54 -9.66
CA PHE A 218 4.86 6.85 -9.48
C PHE A 218 5.70 5.85 -10.28
N ARG A 219 6.73 6.36 -10.96
CA ARG A 219 7.77 5.57 -11.60
C ARG A 219 9.13 6.14 -11.25
N GLY A 220 10.10 5.29 -10.95
CA GLY A 220 11.49 5.72 -10.82
C GLY A 220 12.45 4.58 -11.10
N LYS A 221 13.71 4.90 -11.41
CA LYS A 221 14.71 3.89 -11.76
C LYS A 221 15.84 3.93 -10.75
N MET A 222 15.95 2.91 -9.89
CA MET A 222 17.07 2.81 -8.97
C MET A 222 18.31 2.29 -9.71
N VAL A 223 19.41 3.04 -9.65
CA VAL A 223 20.71 2.65 -10.23
C VAL A 223 21.32 1.44 -9.50
N LYS A 224 21.01 1.26 -8.21
CA LYS A 224 21.39 0.09 -7.39
C LYS A 224 20.18 -0.39 -6.56
N PRO A 225 19.67 -1.63 -6.74
CA PRO A 225 18.66 -2.19 -5.85
C PRO A 225 19.19 -2.29 -4.40
N LYS A 226 18.33 -2.07 -3.38
CA LYS A 226 18.72 -2.15 -1.96
C LYS A 226 19.10 -3.58 -1.54
N VAL A 227 18.57 -4.60 -2.22
CA VAL A 227 19.02 -5.99 -2.07
C VAL A 227 20.22 -6.21 -2.99
N GLU A 228 21.42 -5.91 -2.50
CA GLU A 228 22.62 -6.52 -3.08
C GLU A 228 22.53 -8.03 -2.85
N GLU A 229 22.81 -8.83 -3.90
CA GLU A 229 22.99 -10.28 -3.79
C GLU A 229 23.93 -10.57 -2.61
N THR A 230 23.37 -10.87 -1.45
CA THR A 230 24.14 -11.43 -0.35
C THR A 230 24.45 -12.84 -0.78
N LYS A 231 25.51 -12.99 -1.59
CA LYS A 231 26.17 -14.27 -1.78
C LYS A 231 26.65 -14.68 -0.41
N PHE A 232 25.87 -15.50 0.27
CA PHE A 232 26.33 -16.28 1.40
C PHE A 232 27.45 -17.17 0.86
N SER A 233 28.71 -16.73 1.03
CA SER A 233 29.83 -17.64 0.93
C SER A 233 29.77 -18.50 2.17
N ILE A 234 29.31 -19.73 2.01
CA ILE A 234 29.50 -20.76 3.02
C ILE A 234 31.01 -21.01 3.07
N ALA A 235 31.63 -20.65 4.19
CA ALA A 235 32.99 -21.04 4.56
C ALA A 235 32.91 -22.09 5.67
#